data_AF-T1GN94-F1
#
_entry.id   AF-T1GN94-F1
#
_cell.length_a   1.000
_cell.length_b   1.000
_cell.length_c   1.000
_cell.angle_alpha   90.00
_cell.angle_beta   90.00
_cell.angle_gamma   90.00
#
_symmetry.space_group_name_H-M   'P 1'
#
loop_
_entity.id
_entity.type
_entity.pdbx_description
1 polymer ?
#
loop_
_entity_poly.entity_id
_entity_poly.type
_entity_poly.pdbx_seq_one_letter_code
_entity_poly.pdbx_strand_id
1 'polypeptide(L)'
;GFFSGLVYLTPGGQWILNLVDTYGGTYVVFCLAVFEMVGIFWVYGLQSFCDDMEFMINRKVTVYWRVCWTLITPGLMAIMFLYSIISLERIQYSGWEYPDSAIVAGWLIFVIGLIQFPLWTIWVITHNNNKTVLQLLKPTEEWGPVDSDLRANWKLFKRDREDERKRAHKTNKI
;
A
#
# COMPACT_ATOMS: atom_id res chain seq x y z
N GLY A 1 -13.57 -20.56 -3.67
CA GLY A 1 -14.87 -19.89 -3.86
C GLY A 1 -15.99 -20.70 -3.24
N PHE A 2 -16.61 -21.60 -4.02
CA PHE A 2 -17.78 -22.37 -3.57
C PHE A 2 -17.51 -23.30 -2.38
N PHE A 3 -16.51 -24.20 -2.48
CA PHE A 3 -16.19 -25.15 -1.41
C PHE A 3 -15.72 -24.48 -0.11
N SER A 4 -14.93 -23.41 -0.21
CA SER A 4 -14.48 -22.63 0.95
C SER A 4 -15.64 -21.86 1.62
N GLY A 5 -16.66 -21.47 0.85
CA GLY A 5 -17.82 -20.75 1.35
C GLY A 5 -18.78 -21.62 2.17
N LEU A 6 -18.83 -22.93 1.90
CA LEU A 6 -19.68 -23.88 2.63
C LEU A 6 -19.36 -23.94 4.14
N VAL A 7 -18.11 -23.68 4.52
CA VAL A 7 -17.68 -23.63 5.94
C VAL A 7 -18.46 -22.55 6.72
N TYR A 8 -18.75 -21.41 6.08
CA TYR A 8 -19.46 -20.30 6.70
C TYR A 8 -20.98 -20.51 6.80
N LEU A 9 -21.54 -21.50 6.10
CA LEU A 9 -22.97 -21.83 6.16
C LEU A 9 -23.33 -22.82 7.29
N THR A 10 -22.33 -23.34 8.01
CA THR A 10 -22.54 -24.23 9.14
C THR A 10 -23.09 -23.47 10.37
N PRO A 11 -23.70 -24.14 11.37
CA PRO A 11 -24.23 -23.47 12.57
C PRO A 11 -23.20 -22.63 13.35
N GLY A 12 -21.91 -22.95 13.25
CA GLY A 12 -20.80 -22.18 13.80
C GLY A 12 -20.08 -21.29 12.78
N GLY A 13 -20.56 -21.23 11.54
CA GLY A 13 -19.89 -20.55 10.43
C GLY A 13 -19.73 -19.05 10.66
N GLN A 14 -20.68 -18.42 11.36
CA GLN A 14 -20.63 -16.99 11.67
C GLN A 14 -19.51 -16.62 12.65
N TRP A 15 -19.14 -17.53 13.56
CA TRP A 15 -17.99 -17.36 14.44
C TRP A 15 -16.67 -17.36 13.66
N ILE A 16 -16.55 -18.27 12.71
CA ILE A 16 -15.38 -18.38 11.82
C ILE A 16 -15.33 -17.18 10.87
N LEU A 17 -16.47 -16.74 10.35
CA LEU A 17 -16.57 -15.55 9.49
C LEU A 17 -16.05 -14.32 10.22
N ASN A 18 -16.53 -14.07 11.45
CA ASN A 18 -16.09 -12.91 12.25
C ASN A 18 -14.58 -12.95 12.54
N LEU A 19 -14.05 -14.14 12.88
CA LEU A 19 -12.62 -14.32 13.12
C LEU A 19 -11.78 -14.00 11.87
N VAL A 20 -12.16 -14.55 10.71
CA VAL A 20 -11.45 -14.34 9.44
C VAL A 20 -11.57 -12.90 8.96
N ASP A 21 -12.74 -12.28 9.11
CA ASP A 21 -12.98 -10.89 8.73
C ASP A 21 -12.15 -9.91 9.58
N THR A 22 -12.06 -10.16 10.88
CA THR A 22 -11.27 -9.33 11.80
C THR A 22 -9.77 -9.50 11.55
N TYR A 23 -9.24 -10.74 11.56
CA TYR A 23 -7.81 -10.96 11.42
C TYR A 23 -7.31 -10.80 9.98
N GLY A 24 -8.05 -11.32 9.00
CA GLY A 24 -7.68 -11.31 7.59
C GLY A 24 -8.19 -10.08 6.83
N GLY A 25 -9.46 -9.73 7.00
CA GLY A 25 -10.09 -8.62 6.26
C GLY A 25 -9.71 -7.24 6.80
N THR A 26 -9.59 -7.11 8.11
CA THR A 26 -9.30 -5.83 8.77
C THR A 26 -7.79 -5.68 9.01
N TYR A 27 -7.18 -6.48 9.88
CA TYR A 27 -5.79 -6.25 10.30
C TYR A 27 -4.77 -6.38 9.17
N VAL A 28 -4.83 -7.45 8.37
CA VAL A 28 -3.88 -7.62 7.25
C VAL A 28 -4.01 -6.50 6.23
N VAL A 29 -5.24 -6.13 5.83
CA VAL A 29 -5.47 -5.08 4.83
C VAL A 29 -4.98 -3.72 5.34
N PHE A 30 -5.24 -3.38 6.61
CA PHE A 30 -4.72 -2.13 7.18
C PHE A 30 -3.21 -2.08 7.20
N CYS A 31 -2.54 -3.16 7.64
CA CYS A 31 -1.07 -3.24 7.60
C CYS A 31 -0.53 -3.07 6.17
N LEU A 32 -1.09 -3.80 5.20
CA LEU A 32 -0.66 -3.73 3.80
C LEU A 32 -0.88 -2.34 3.19
N ALA A 33 -2.03 -1.71 3.48
CA ALA A 33 -2.33 -0.36 3.03
C ALA A 33 -1.33 0.67 3.59
N VAL A 34 -0.92 0.54 4.86
CA VAL A 34 0.12 1.41 5.43
C VAL A 34 1.45 1.22 4.70
N PHE A 35 1.88 -0.02 4.46
CA PHE A 35 3.11 -0.30 3.71
C PHE A 35 3.06 0.23 2.28
N GLU A 36 1.93 0.07 1.59
CA GLU A 36 1.72 0.60 0.24
C GLU A 36 1.84 2.12 0.20
N MET A 37 1.23 2.81 1.16
CA MET A 37 1.27 4.27 1.24
C MET A 37 2.68 4.80 1.54
N VAL A 38 3.41 4.14 2.43
CA VAL A 38 4.83 4.44 2.68
C VAL A 38 5.66 4.22 1.41
N GLY A 39 5.38 3.14 0.68
CA GLY A 39 6.00 2.86 -0.63
C GLY A 39 5.76 3.98 -1.64
N ILE A 40 4.51 4.40 -1.84
CA ILE A 40 4.17 5.42 -2.84
C ILE A 40 4.78 6.79 -2.46
N PHE A 41 4.65 7.23 -1.21
CA PHE A 41 5.05 8.59 -0.87
C PHE A 41 6.54 8.74 -0.58
N TRP A 42 7.19 7.73 0.00
CA TRP A 42 8.58 7.80 0.43
C TRP A 42 9.54 7.13 -0.54
N VAL A 43 9.17 5.98 -1.11
CA VAL A 43 10.02 5.25 -2.06
C VAL A 43 9.88 5.82 -3.46
N TYR A 44 8.65 5.92 -3.98
CA TYR A 44 8.40 6.48 -5.32
C TYR A 44 8.50 8.02 -5.33
N GLY A 45 8.10 8.66 -4.24
CA GLY A 45 8.22 10.09 -4.02
C GLY A 45 6.98 10.87 -4.45
N LEU A 46 6.46 11.69 -3.53
CA LEU A 46 5.25 12.49 -3.74
C LEU A 46 5.30 13.35 -5.02
N GLN A 47 6.45 13.97 -5.30
CA GLN A 47 6.55 14.90 -6.42
C GLN A 47 6.43 14.17 -7.76
N SER A 48 7.08 13.01 -7.87
CA SER A 48 6.96 12.13 -9.03
C SER A 48 5.50 11.73 -9.25
N PHE A 49 4.82 11.33 -8.18
CA PHE A 49 3.41 10.95 -8.20
C PHE A 49 2.48 12.08 -8.66
N CYS A 50 2.69 13.31 -8.15
CA CYS A 50 1.92 14.47 -8.59
C CYS A 50 2.09 14.76 -10.08
N ASP A 51 3.31 14.61 -10.60
CA ASP A 51 3.59 14.82 -12.03
C ASP A 51 2.88 13.78 -12.90
N ASP A 52 2.77 12.53 -12.43
CA ASP A 52 2.05 11.49 -13.18
C ASP A 52 0.56 11.75 -13.23
N MET A 53 -0.04 12.19 -12.13
CA MET A 53 -1.45 12.58 -12.13
C MET A 53 -1.72 13.81 -12.96
N GLU A 54 -0.82 14.80 -12.95
CA GLU A 54 -0.94 15.98 -13.82
C GLU A 54 -0.90 15.58 -15.29
N PHE A 55 -0.04 14.63 -15.67
CA PHE A 55 0.00 14.08 -17.02
C PHE A 55 -1.28 13.32 -17.40
N MET A 56 -1.81 12.50 -16.50
CA MET A 56 -3.03 11.70 -16.76
C MET A 56 -4.30 12.56 -16.83
N ILE A 57 -4.41 13.57 -15.96
CA ILE A 57 -5.62 14.41 -15.82
C ILE A 57 -5.49 15.71 -16.63
N ASN A 58 -4.30 16.01 -17.15
CA ASN A 58 -3.98 17.22 -17.91
C ASN A 58 -4.29 18.52 -17.12
N ARG A 59 -4.19 18.45 -15.79
CA ARG A 59 -4.46 19.55 -14.86
C ARG A 59 -3.47 19.50 -13.70
N LYS A 60 -2.93 20.67 -13.34
CA LYS A 60 -2.05 20.81 -12.18
C LYS A 60 -2.74 20.37 -10.90
N VAL A 61 -2.08 19.47 -10.17
CA VAL A 61 -2.53 19.05 -8.84
C VAL A 61 -2.44 20.24 -7.89
N THR A 62 -3.57 20.67 -7.33
CA THR A 62 -3.60 21.77 -6.36
C THR A 62 -2.92 21.37 -5.05
N VAL A 63 -2.45 22.36 -4.28
CA VAL A 63 -1.77 22.14 -3.00
C VAL A 63 -2.64 21.36 -2.00
N TYR A 64 -3.96 21.53 -2.07
CA TYR A 64 -4.92 20.76 -1.27
C TYR A 64 -4.74 19.25 -1.42
N TRP A 65 -4.66 18.76 -2.65
CA TRP A 65 -4.48 17.33 -2.93
C TRP A 65 -3.12 16.82 -2.45
N ARG A 66 -2.07 17.64 -2.60
CA ARG A 66 -0.72 17.30 -2.11
C ARG A 66 -0.70 17.13 -0.59
N VAL A 67 -1.34 18.04 0.15
CA VAL A 67 -1.45 17.96 1.61
C VAL A 67 -2.33 16.77 2.04
N CYS A 68 -3.42 16.54 1.32
CA CYS A 68 -4.31 15.41 1.60
C CYS A 68 -3.54 14.09 1.53
N TRP A 69 -2.80 13.85 0.46
CA TRP A 69 -2.05 12.60 0.28
C TRP A 69 -0.84 12.47 1.20
N THR A 70 -0.15 13.56 1.52
CA THR A 70 1.06 13.48 2.37
C THR A 70 0.79 13.39 3.85
N LEU A 71 -0.28 14.01 4.34
CA LEU A 71 -0.53 14.15 5.77
C LEU A 71 -1.86 13.54 6.18
N ILE A 72 -2.93 13.85 5.45
CA ILE A 72 -4.27 13.42 5.85
C ILE A 72 -4.43 11.92 5.66
N THR A 73 -4.09 11.38 4.50
CA THR A 73 -4.26 9.95 4.21
C THR A 73 -3.39 9.06 5.12
N PRO A 74 -2.06 9.28 5.26
CA PRO A 74 -1.27 8.50 6.20
C PRO A 74 -1.65 8.74 7.65
N GLY A 75 -2.09 9.95 8.02
CA GLY A 75 -2.57 10.25 9.37
C GLY A 75 -3.84 9.47 9.72
N LEU A 76 -4.84 9.48 8.83
CA LEU A 76 -6.06 8.69 9.00
C LEU A 76 -5.76 7.18 9.02
N MET A 77 -4.87 6.70 8.15
CA MET A 77 -4.47 5.29 8.15
C MET A 77 -3.77 4.90 9.45
N ALA A 78 -2.90 5.76 10.00
CA ALA A 78 -2.26 5.53 11.28
C ALA A 78 -3.27 5.51 12.45
N ILE A 79 -4.24 6.43 12.46
CA ILE A 79 -5.32 6.44 13.46
C ILE A 79 -6.14 5.16 13.39
N MET A 80 -6.53 4.75 12.18
CA MET A 80 -7.29 3.51 11.96
C MET A 80 -6.49 2.29 12.42
N PHE A 81 -5.20 2.24 12.13
CA PHE A 81 -4.32 1.17 12.58
C PHE A 81 -4.20 1.12 14.12
N LEU A 82 -4.02 2.26 14.77
CA LEU A 82 -3.97 2.35 16.24
C LEU A 82 -5.30 1.91 16.88
N TYR A 83 -6.43 2.35 16.32
CA TYR A 83 -7.75 1.88 16.75
C TYR A 83 -7.89 0.36 16.60
N SER A 84 -7.35 -0.19 15.51
CA SER A 84 -7.33 -1.62 15.24
C SER A 84 -6.57 -2.40 16.30
N ILE A 85 -5.38 -1.93 16.70
CA ILE A 85 -4.58 -2.56 17.77
C ILE A 85 -5.30 -2.49 19.12
N ILE A 86 -5.92 -1.36 19.45
CA ILE A 86 -6.68 -1.22 20.71
C ILE A 86 -7.89 -2.15 20.74
N SER A 87 -8.51 -2.39 19.58
CA SER A 87 -9.68 -3.27 19.46
C SER A 87 -9.31 -4.76 19.43
N LEU A 88 -8.03 -5.10 19.39
CA LEU A 88 -7.51 -6.46 19.20
C LEU A 88 -7.77 -7.38 20.41
N GLU A 89 -7.97 -6.82 21.59
CA GLU A 89 -8.22 -7.55 22.84
C GLU A 89 -9.71 -7.94 23.03
N ARG A 90 -10.63 -7.40 22.22
CA ARG A 90 -12.09 -7.54 22.45
C ARG A 90 -12.84 -8.30 21.36
N ILE A 91 -12.24 -9.33 20.77
CA ILE A 91 -12.99 -10.17 19.84
C ILE A 91 -13.92 -11.06 20.67
N GLN A 92 -15.15 -10.61 20.83
CA GLN A 92 -16.24 -11.36 21.46
C GLN A 92 -17.36 -11.48 20.44
N TYR A 93 -17.83 -12.71 20.20
CA TYR A 93 -19.01 -12.92 19.37
C TYR A 93 -20.19 -13.29 20.27
N SER A 94 -21.23 -12.45 20.26
CA SER A 94 -22.45 -12.62 21.07
C SER A 94 -22.23 -12.69 22.59
N GLY A 95 -21.20 -12.02 23.12
CA GLY A 95 -20.90 -11.98 24.57
C GLY A 95 -20.14 -13.21 25.11
N TRP A 96 -19.73 -14.12 24.23
CA TRP A 96 -18.92 -15.29 24.54
C TRP A 96 -17.48 -15.06 24.08
N GLU A 97 -16.51 -15.40 24.92
CA GLU A 97 -15.07 -15.29 24.62
C GLU A 97 -14.63 -16.40 23.66
N TYR A 98 -13.73 -16.05 22.74
CA TYR A 98 -13.14 -17.02 21.83
C TYR A 98 -12.15 -17.91 22.59
N PRO A 99 -12.12 -19.23 22.31
CA PRO A 99 -11.11 -20.11 22.88
C PRO A 99 -9.71 -19.74 22.36
N ASP A 100 -8.68 -20.00 23.15
CA ASP A 100 -7.28 -19.68 22.80
C ASP A 100 -6.85 -20.26 21.44
N SER A 101 -7.37 -21.42 21.07
CA SER A 101 -7.11 -22.05 19.77
C SER A 101 -7.58 -21.20 18.58
N ALA A 102 -8.70 -20.49 18.71
CA ALA A 102 -9.22 -19.60 17.69
C ALA A 102 -8.38 -18.32 17.57
N ILE A 103 -7.87 -17.82 18.70
CA ILE A 103 -6.96 -16.66 18.72
C ILE A 103 -5.65 -17.00 18.01
N VAL A 104 -5.07 -18.18 18.30
CA VAL A 104 -3.86 -18.67 17.60
C VAL A 104 -4.12 -18.81 16.10
N ALA A 105 -5.28 -19.34 15.70
CA ALA A 105 -5.66 -19.44 14.29
C ALA A 105 -5.79 -18.05 13.62
N GLY A 106 -6.34 -17.05 14.32
CA GLY A 106 -6.40 -15.67 13.84
C GLY A 106 -5.03 -15.07 13.58
N TRP A 107 -4.09 -15.24 14.51
CA TRP A 107 -2.69 -14.81 14.32
C TRP A 107 -1.99 -15.53 13.17
N LEU A 108 -2.26 -16.82 12.96
CA LEU A 108 -1.73 -17.55 11.81
C LEU A 108 -2.23 -16.96 10.49
N ILE A 109 -3.52 -16.64 10.38
CA ILE A 109 -4.09 -15.97 9.19
C ILE A 109 -3.39 -14.63 8.95
N PHE A 110 -3.19 -13.85 10.02
CA PHE A 110 -2.50 -12.57 9.94
C PHE A 110 -1.06 -12.71 9.43
N VAL A 111 -0.30 -13.66 9.99
CA VAL A 111 1.09 -13.93 9.57
C VAL A 111 1.14 -14.42 8.14
N ILE A 112 0.23 -15.29 7.71
CA ILE A 112 0.16 -15.76 6.31
C ILE A 112 -0.14 -14.60 5.35
N GLY A 113 -1.00 -13.66 5.74
CA GLY A 113 -1.25 -12.46 4.95
C GLY A 113 -0.02 -11.56 4.81
N LEU A 114 0.68 -11.32 5.92
CA LEU A 114 1.84 -10.44 5.93
C LEU A 114 3.11 -11.06 5.34
N ILE A 115 3.31 -12.36 5.48
CA ILE A 115 4.53 -13.04 4.99
C ILE A 115 4.64 -13.01 3.47
N GLN A 116 3.53 -12.82 2.77
CA GLN A 116 3.53 -12.70 1.31
C GLN A 116 4.39 -11.50 0.85
N PHE A 117 4.34 -10.38 1.55
CA PHE A 117 5.12 -9.17 1.21
C PHE A 117 6.65 -9.39 1.25
N PRO A 118 7.27 -9.89 2.34
CA PRO A 118 8.69 -10.19 2.37
C PRO A 118 9.06 -11.35 1.45
N LEU A 119 8.20 -12.36 1.24
CA LEU A 119 8.47 -13.44 0.29
C LEU A 119 8.69 -12.93 -1.13
N TRP A 120 7.80 -12.04 -1.62
CA TRP A 120 8.01 -11.38 -2.92
C TRP A 120 9.27 -10.53 -2.95
N THR A 121 9.55 -9.80 -1.87
CA THR A 121 10.75 -8.95 -1.78
C THR A 121 12.03 -9.79 -1.88
N ILE A 122 12.12 -10.90 -1.13
CA ILE A 122 13.25 -11.83 -1.15
C ILE A 122 13.40 -12.47 -2.54
N TRP A 123 12.28 -12.89 -3.14
CA TRP A 123 12.27 -13.47 -4.48
C TRP A 123 12.83 -12.49 -5.52
N VAL A 124 12.39 -11.22 -5.49
CA VAL A 124 12.87 -10.15 -6.38
C VAL A 124 14.37 -9.88 -6.19
N ILE A 125 14.84 -9.84 -4.94
CA ILE A 125 16.26 -9.62 -4.62
C ILE A 125 17.11 -10.78 -5.15
N THR A 126 16.71 -12.02 -4.88
CA THR A 126 17.46 -13.22 -5.25
C THR A 126 17.51 -13.41 -6.77
N HIS A 127 16.42 -13.08 -7.47
CA HIS A 127 16.37 -13.17 -8.93
C HIS A 127 17.18 -12.05 -9.61
N ASN A 128 17.32 -10.89 -8.96
CA ASN A 128 18.08 -9.74 -9.47
C ASN A 128 19.43 -9.54 -8.75
N ASN A 129 20.22 -10.62 -8.62
CA ASN A 129 21.50 -10.65 -7.88
C ASN A 129 22.55 -9.60 -8.29
N ASN A 130 22.38 -8.91 -9.42
CA ASN A 130 23.34 -7.92 -9.94
C ASN A 130 23.03 -6.46 -9.55
N LYS A 131 21.92 -6.18 -8.85
CA LYS A 131 21.52 -4.81 -8.48
C LYS A 131 21.56 -4.62 -6.97
N THR A 132 22.02 -3.44 -6.53
CA THR A 132 21.95 -3.07 -5.10
C THR A 132 20.49 -2.87 -4.67
N VAL A 133 20.14 -3.16 -3.41
CA VAL A 133 18.77 -3.00 -2.87
C VAL A 133 18.17 -1.61 -3.16
N LEU A 134 19.00 -0.56 -3.09
CA LEU A 134 18.58 0.81 -3.40
C LEU A 134 18.23 1.02 -4.89
N GLN A 135 18.82 0.24 -5.80
CA GLN A 135 18.48 0.26 -7.23
C GLN A 135 17.21 -0.53 -7.52
N LEU A 136 16.84 -1.50 -6.67
CA LEU A 136 15.58 -2.24 -6.78
C LEU A 136 14.37 -1.42 -6.31
N LEU A 137 14.60 -0.45 -5.42
CA LEU A 137 13.57 0.51 -4.99
C LEU A 137 13.24 1.56 -6.05
N LYS A 138 14.04 1.66 -7.13
CA LYS A 138 13.70 2.51 -8.26
C LYS A 138 12.62 1.85 -9.12
N PRO A 139 11.71 2.64 -9.70
CA PRO A 139 10.72 2.10 -10.63
C PRO A 139 11.42 1.36 -11.78
N THR A 140 10.82 0.24 -12.19
CA THR A 140 11.31 -0.59 -13.29
C THR A 140 11.49 0.22 -14.57
N GLU A 141 12.45 -0.14 -15.42
CA GLU A 141 12.66 0.49 -16.74
C GLU A 141 11.39 0.52 -17.60
N GLU A 142 10.52 -0.49 -17.45
CA GLU A 142 9.25 -0.62 -18.14
C GLU A 142 8.12 0.25 -17.56
N TRP A 143 8.33 0.85 -16.40
CA TRP A 143 7.30 1.64 -15.73
C TRP A 143 6.91 2.88 -16.56
N GLY A 144 5.60 3.11 -16.71
CA GLY A 144 5.01 4.17 -17.51
C GLY A 144 3.87 3.68 -18.42
N PRO A 145 3.39 4.51 -19.36
CA PRO A 145 2.38 4.12 -20.33
C PRO A 145 2.87 3.00 -21.26
N VAL A 146 1.97 2.07 -21.61
CA VAL A 146 2.27 0.95 -22.51
C VAL A 146 2.46 1.42 -23.96
N ASP A 147 1.67 2.42 -24.38
CA ASP A 147 1.73 2.98 -25.73
C ASP A 147 3.03 3.77 -25.96
N SER A 148 3.69 3.52 -27.10
CA SER A 148 4.99 4.09 -27.42
C SER A 148 4.94 5.61 -27.56
N ASP A 149 3.90 6.14 -28.21
CA ASP A 149 3.76 7.57 -28.47
C ASP A 149 3.42 8.32 -27.18
N LEU A 150 2.49 7.78 -26.39
CA LEU A 150 2.15 8.30 -25.08
C LEU A 150 3.35 8.25 -24.12
N ARG A 151 4.17 7.20 -24.17
CA ARG A 151 5.38 7.08 -23.36
C ARG A 151 6.46 8.09 -23.76
N ALA A 152 6.59 8.40 -25.05
CA ALA A 152 7.49 9.46 -25.52
C ALA A 152 7.04 10.83 -24.97
N ASN A 153 5.74 11.13 -25.07
CA ASN A 153 5.15 12.36 -24.53
C ASN A 153 5.31 12.46 -23.01
N TRP A 154 5.10 11.36 -22.29
CA TRP A 154 5.28 11.30 -20.84
C TRP A 154 6.74 11.55 -20.42
N LYS A 155 7.70 10.95 -21.13
CA LYS A 155 9.14 11.19 -20.89
C LYS A 155 9.54 12.63 -21.18
N LEU A 156 9.01 13.23 -22.26
CA LEU A 156 9.22 14.64 -22.59
C LEU A 156 8.65 15.54 -21.47
N PHE A 157 7.40 15.31 -21.06
CA PHE A 157 6.76 16.05 -19.97
C PHE A 157 7.57 15.99 -18.68
N LYS A 158 8.05 14.80 -18.28
CA LYS A 158 8.89 14.63 -17.08
C LYS A 158 10.22 15.39 -17.19
N ARG A 159 10.87 15.35 -18.35
CA ARG A 159 12.12 16.10 -18.60
C ARG A 159 11.91 17.61 -18.50
N ASP A 160 10.88 18.14 -19.13
CA ASP A 160 10.55 19.57 -19.08
C ASP A 160 10.28 20.01 -17.64
N ARG A 161 9.53 19.20 -16.87
CA ARG A 161 9.25 19.46 -15.45
C ARG A 161 10.51 19.48 -14.60
N GLU A 162 11.44 18.56 -14.83
CA GLU A 162 12.73 18.51 -14.13
C GLU A 162 13.59 19.74 -14.44
N ASP A 163 13.63 20.15 -15.70
CA ASP A 163 14.42 21.31 -16.13
C ASP A 163 13.86 22.61 -15.58
N GLU A 164 12.54 22.78 -15.56
CA GLU A 164 11.90 23.90 -14.87
C GLU A 164 12.25 23.95 -13.37
N ARG A 165 12.31 22.80 -12.68
CA ARG A 165 12.69 22.73 -11.27
C ARG A 165 14.14 23.13 -11.06
N LYS A 166 15.05 22.65 -11.90
CA LYS A 166 16.48 23.01 -11.85
C LYS A 166 16.66 24.52 -12.06
N ARG A 167 15.91 25.11 -13.00
CA ARG A 167 15.91 26.57 -13.25
C ARG A 167 15.40 27.34 -12.04
N ALA A 168 14.25 26.96 -11.47
CA ALA A 168 13.69 27.61 -10.29
C ALA A 168 14.63 27.53 -9.07
N HIS A 169 15.30 26.39 -8.87
CA HIS A 169 16.25 26.22 -7.78
C HIS A 169 17.54 27.04 -7.96
N LYS A 170 17.94 27.31 -9.20
CA LYS A 170 19.07 28.18 -9.53
C LYS A 170 18.73 29.65 -9.28
N THR A 171 17.53 30.10 -9.65
CA THR A 171 17.06 31.48 -9.41
C THR A 171 16.95 31.79 -7.91
N ASN A 172 16.53 30.83 -7.09
CA ASN A 172 16.34 31.05 -5.64
C ASN A 172 17.66 31.04 -4.82
N LYS A 173 18.80 30.77 -5.46
CA LYS A 173 20.14 30.79 -4.84
C LYS A 173 20.96 32.05 -5.18
N ILE A 174 20.46 32.91 -6.06
CA ILE A 174 21.05 34.20 -6.45
C ILE A 174 20.36 35.28 -5.63
#